data_AF-A0A841WKT9-F1
#
_entry.id   AF-A0A841WKT9-F1
#
_cell.length_a   1.000
_cell.length_b   1.000
_cell.length_c   1.000
_cell.angle_alpha   90.00
_cell.angle_beta   90.00
_cell.angle_gamma   90.00
#
_symmetry.space_group_name_H-M   'P 1'
#
loop_
_entity.id
_entity.type
_entity.pdbx_description
1 polymer ?
#
loop_
_entity_poly.entity_id
_entity_poly.type
_entity_poly.pdbx_seq_one_letter_code
_entity_poly.pdbx_strand_id
1 'polypeptide(L)'
;MGKTLKNSLIALVGLGAAIASSISPAFAIPYASNTVYKVVKEGVTTVYISATANSRVQLELGSVERSTARIVGACGEVRISVPSSGTFTGLKVDGVAILADSLPSQLMPSCVSGAFSESRPENFRTPNGQVVVVGKTPGAAVAIALPNESTRNISVNGCGFAVLRSTTSTPLPDTFKFASTDYTVSSLPDAGEPPVCRTSNGVSTGYVPSSWP
;
A
#
# COMPACT_ATOMS: atom_id res chain seq x y z
N MET A 1 -53.93 26.99 63.56
CA MET A 1 -52.90 25.95 63.36
C MET A 1 -53.15 25.28 62.02
N GLY A 2 -52.27 25.49 61.05
CA GLY A 2 -52.34 24.88 59.72
C GLY A 2 -51.11 25.30 58.93
N LYS A 3 -50.06 24.48 58.96
CA LYS A 3 -48.80 24.66 58.23
C LYS A 3 -48.98 24.12 56.81
N THR A 4 -48.57 24.88 55.79
CA THR A 4 -48.44 24.36 54.43
C THR A 4 -47.04 24.64 53.90
N LEU A 5 -46.44 23.57 53.36
CA LEU A 5 -45.04 23.36 53.04
C LEU A 5 -44.52 24.22 51.88
N LYS A 6 -43.26 24.66 52.04
CA LYS A 6 -42.35 25.08 50.96
C LYS A 6 -41.94 23.85 50.16
N ASN A 7 -42.07 23.87 48.84
CA ASN A 7 -41.46 22.88 47.95
C ASN A 7 -40.57 23.56 46.90
N SER A 8 -39.34 23.07 46.86
CA SER A 8 -38.20 23.49 46.03
C SER A 8 -38.44 23.30 44.54
N LEU A 9 -37.99 24.28 43.74
CA LEU A 9 -37.75 24.12 42.31
C LEU A 9 -36.28 23.73 42.11
N ILE A 10 -36.03 22.53 41.56
CA ILE A 10 -34.71 22.06 41.15
C ILE A 10 -34.46 22.57 39.73
N ALA A 11 -33.39 23.34 39.55
CA ALA A 11 -32.89 23.77 38.25
C ALA A 11 -32.12 22.63 37.59
N LEU A 12 -32.65 22.10 36.49
CA LEU A 12 -31.96 21.12 35.64
C LEU A 12 -31.12 21.89 34.60
N VAL A 13 -29.81 21.93 34.81
CA VAL A 13 -28.84 22.47 33.84
C VAL A 13 -28.70 21.44 32.71
N GLY A 14 -29.22 21.78 31.54
CA GLY A 14 -29.08 20.99 30.33
C GLY A 14 -27.65 21.04 29.80
N LEU A 15 -26.92 19.92 29.94
CA LEU A 15 -25.72 19.64 29.16
C LEU A 15 -26.15 19.38 27.70
N GLY A 16 -25.85 20.33 26.82
CA GLY A 16 -26.04 20.18 25.38
C GLY A 16 -25.18 19.03 24.86
N ALA A 17 -25.81 17.89 24.60
CA ALA A 17 -25.20 16.81 23.84
C ALA A 17 -25.00 17.28 22.39
N ALA A 18 -23.76 17.26 21.91
CA ALA A 18 -23.45 17.43 20.50
C ALA A 18 -24.17 16.34 19.70
N ILE A 19 -25.11 16.75 18.85
CA ILE A 19 -25.93 15.85 18.05
C ILE A 19 -25.07 15.38 16.88
N ALA A 20 -24.68 14.10 16.90
CA ALA A 20 -24.05 13.45 15.77
C ALA A 20 -25.12 13.19 14.70
N SER A 21 -24.92 13.71 13.48
CA SER A 21 -25.83 13.48 12.36
C SER A 21 -25.78 12.00 11.94
N SER A 22 -26.91 11.29 12.00
CA SER A 22 -27.04 9.90 11.55
C SER A 22 -27.49 9.86 10.08
N ILE A 23 -26.65 9.29 9.22
CA ILE A 23 -27.00 8.99 7.82
C ILE A 23 -27.42 7.52 7.70
N SER A 24 -28.63 7.27 7.18
CA SER A 24 -29.16 5.94 6.83
C SER A 24 -29.60 5.93 5.36
N PRO A 25 -29.37 4.86 4.57
CA PRO A 25 -28.39 3.77 4.72
C PRO A 25 -27.08 4.07 3.97
N ALA A 26 -25.96 3.66 4.58
CA ALA A 26 -24.67 3.25 4.00
C ALA A 26 -24.19 3.90 2.69
N PHE A 27 -24.27 5.22 2.57
CA PHE A 27 -23.53 5.94 1.53
C PHE A 27 -22.07 6.04 1.94
N ALA A 28 -21.19 5.90 0.94
CA ALA A 28 -19.78 6.21 1.07
C ALA A 28 -19.62 7.53 1.83
N ILE A 29 -18.78 7.59 2.88
CA ILE A 29 -18.63 8.79 3.71
C ILE A 29 -17.45 9.61 3.17
N PRO A 30 -17.66 10.60 2.28
CA PRO A 30 -16.60 11.51 1.82
C PRO A 30 -16.26 12.54 2.91
N TYR A 31 -15.13 13.21 2.73
CA TYR A 31 -14.74 14.39 3.50
C TYR A 31 -14.58 15.59 2.56
N ALA A 32 -15.34 16.67 2.77
CA ALA A 32 -15.32 17.85 1.88
C ALA A 32 -15.47 17.49 0.38
N SER A 33 -16.37 16.55 0.06
CA SER A 33 -16.56 15.93 -1.27
C SER A 33 -15.43 15.01 -1.77
N ASN A 34 -14.34 14.83 -1.02
CA ASN A 34 -13.26 13.90 -1.38
C ASN A 34 -13.61 12.47 -0.93
N THR A 35 -13.50 11.52 -1.85
CA THR A 35 -13.68 10.09 -1.58
C THR A 35 -12.41 9.42 -1.06
N VAL A 36 -11.28 10.12 -1.08
CA VAL A 36 -10.01 9.68 -0.49
C VAL A 36 -9.45 10.82 0.33
N TYR A 37 -9.22 10.56 1.60
CA TYR A 37 -8.71 11.54 2.56
C TYR A 37 -7.89 10.83 3.62
N LYS A 38 -7.18 11.59 4.46
CA LYS A 38 -6.40 11.05 5.56
C LYS A 38 -6.87 11.60 6.90
N VAL A 39 -6.40 10.93 7.94
CA VAL A 39 -6.40 11.42 9.32
C VAL A 39 -5.00 11.19 9.86
N VAL A 40 -4.41 12.23 10.45
CA VAL A 40 -3.13 12.13 11.15
C VAL A 40 -3.37 12.28 12.65
N LYS A 41 -3.14 11.20 13.40
CA LYS A 41 -3.30 11.19 14.87
C LYS A 41 -2.08 10.57 15.53
N GLU A 42 -1.48 11.28 16.47
CA GLU A 42 -0.29 10.82 17.21
C GLU A 42 0.88 10.41 16.29
N GLY A 43 1.04 11.12 15.16
CA GLY A 43 2.06 10.81 14.16
C GLY A 43 1.75 9.62 13.24
N VAL A 44 0.60 8.96 13.42
CA VAL A 44 0.14 7.86 12.56
C VAL A 44 -0.82 8.40 11.49
N THR A 45 -0.45 8.23 10.22
CA THR A 45 -1.32 8.54 9.08
C THR A 45 -2.20 7.34 8.75
N THR A 46 -3.51 7.57 8.70
CA THR A 46 -4.51 6.60 8.24
C THR A 46 -5.26 7.18 7.05
N VAL A 47 -5.31 6.46 5.94
CA VAL A 47 -6.06 6.85 4.73
C VAL A 47 -7.43 6.17 4.77
N TYR A 48 -8.47 6.96 4.49
CA TYR A 48 -9.85 6.52 4.37
C TYR A 48 -10.29 6.62 2.91
N ILE A 49 -10.96 5.57 2.45
CA ILE A 49 -11.44 5.46 1.06
C ILE A 49 -12.93 5.18 1.10
N SER A 50 -13.71 6.14 0.62
CA SER A 50 -15.16 6.07 0.52
C SER A 50 -15.53 5.26 -0.73
N ALA A 51 -16.30 4.18 -0.54
CA ALA A 51 -16.66 3.24 -1.60
C ALA A 51 -18.00 2.55 -1.27
N THR A 52 -18.45 1.65 -2.15
CA THR A 52 -19.70 0.90 -1.95
C THR A 52 -19.63 0.06 -0.67
N ALA A 53 -20.62 0.19 0.22
CA ALA A 53 -20.66 -0.56 1.47
C ALA A 53 -20.66 -2.09 1.25
N ASN A 54 -20.07 -2.82 2.20
CA ASN A 54 -19.95 -4.28 2.18
C ASN A 54 -19.25 -4.85 0.93
N SER A 55 -18.38 -4.06 0.29
CA SER A 55 -17.63 -4.46 -0.90
C SER A 55 -16.14 -4.65 -0.62
N ARG A 56 -15.36 -4.89 -1.67
CA ARG A 56 -13.90 -4.86 -1.65
C ARG A 56 -13.41 -3.88 -2.70
N VAL A 57 -12.36 -3.16 -2.37
CA VAL A 57 -11.63 -2.33 -3.33
C VAL A 57 -10.18 -2.80 -3.42
N GLN A 58 -9.64 -2.74 -4.62
CA GLN A 58 -8.23 -3.01 -4.88
C GLN A 58 -7.47 -1.69 -4.91
N LEU A 59 -6.33 -1.67 -4.23
CA LEU A 59 -5.36 -0.58 -4.27
C LEU A 59 -4.09 -1.07 -4.92
N GLU A 60 -3.48 -0.23 -5.74
CA GLU A 60 -2.13 -0.44 -6.25
C GLU A 60 -1.20 0.43 -5.40
N LEU A 61 -0.34 -0.21 -4.61
CA LEU A 61 0.55 0.45 -3.64
C LEU A 61 1.90 0.84 -4.26
N GLY A 62 1.98 0.84 -5.59
CA GLY A 62 3.21 1.03 -6.35
C GLY A 62 4.11 -0.22 -6.36
N SER A 63 5.40 0.00 -6.63
CA SER A 63 6.39 -1.06 -6.76
C SER A 63 7.20 -1.21 -5.48
N VAL A 64 7.23 -2.43 -4.93
CA VAL A 64 8.03 -2.76 -3.75
C VAL A 64 9.20 -3.65 -4.19
N GLU A 65 10.42 -3.29 -3.79
CA GLU A 65 11.58 -4.14 -4.01
C GLU A 65 11.42 -5.47 -3.29
N ARG A 66 11.40 -6.56 -4.06
CA ARG A 66 11.46 -7.92 -3.52
C ARG A 66 12.84 -8.47 -3.78
N SER A 67 13.59 -8.69 -2.70
CA SER A 67 14.89 -9.34 -2.75
C SER A 67 14.72 -10.86 -2.64
N THR A 68 15.38 -11.59 -3.52
CA THR A 68 15.48 -13.05 -3.49
C THR A 68 16.94 -13.45 -3.61
N ALA A 69 17.36 -14.47 -2.86
CA ALA A 69 18.68 -15.04 -3.02
C ALA A 69 18.70 -15.98 -4.24
N ARG A 70 19.77 -15.90 -5.03
CA ARG A 70 20.07 -16.86 -6.11
C ARG A 70 21.48 -17.38 -5.95
N ILE A 71 21.65 -18.67 -6.18
CA ILE A 71 22.98 -19.28 -6.22
C ILE A 71 23.61 -19.00 -7.57
N VAL A 72 24.84 -18.52 -7.54
CA VAL A 72 25.66 -18.26 -8.72
C VAL A 72 26.01 -19.60 -9.38
N GLY A 73 25.85 -19.64 -10.70
CA GLY A 73 26.18 -20.80 -11.52
C GLY A 73 27.66 -21.17 -11.48
N ALA A 74 27.97 -22.35 -12.02
CA ALA A 74 29.31 -22.92 -11.96
C ALA A 74 30.37 -22.07 -12.69
N CYS A 75 29.95 -21.21 -13.61
CA CYS A 75 30.82 -20.32 -14.39
C CYS A 75 30.81 -18.86 -13.89
N GLY A 76 30.29 -18.63 -12.68
CA GLY A 76 30.26 -17.30 -12.07
C GLY A 76 29.13 -16.42 -12.61
N GLU A 77 28.08 -17.05 -13.14
CA GLU A 77 26.95 -16.37 -13.75
C GLU A 77 25.68 -16.41 -12.91
N VAL A 78 24.90 -15.34 -12.97
CA VAL A 78 23.58 -15.26 -12.37
C VAL A 78 22.59 -15.00 -13.50
N ARG A 79 21.69 -15.96 -13.71
CA ARG A 79 20.68 -15.89 -14.76
C ARG A 79 19.37 -15.41 -14.17
N ILE A 80 18.89 -14.28 -14.67
CA ILE A 80 17.66 -13.63 -14.21
C ILE A 80 16.65 -13.74 -15.34
N SER A 81 15.66 -14.60 -15.14
CA SER A 81 14.56 -14.76 -16.09
C SER A 81 13.76 -13.46 -16.24
N VAL A 82 13.15 -13.29 -17.42
CA VAL A 82 12.21 -12.19 -17.65
C VAL A 82 11.13 -12.25 -16.58
N PRO A 83 10.90 -11.16 -15.83
CA PRO A 83 9.89 -11.13 -14.78
C PRO A 83 8.49 -11.16 -15.39
N SER A 84 7.48 -11.50 -14.59
CA SER A 84 6.08 -11.53 -15.04
C SER A 84 5.56 -10.16 -15.48
N SER A 85 6.17 -9.07 -14.99
CA SER A 85 5.93 -7.70 -15.45
C SER A 85 6.43 -7.44 -16.87
N GLY A 86 7.29 -8.31 -17.41
CA GLY A 86 7.93 -8.14 -18.71
C GLY A 86 9.09 -7.14 -18.74
N THR A 87 9.41 -6.48 -17.61
CA THR A 87 10.45 -5.45 -17.53
C THR A 87 11.39 -5.62 -16.33
N PHE A 88 12.67 -5.31 -16.53
CA PHE A 88 13.70 -5.31 -15.50
C PHE A 88 13.91 -3.93 -14.83
N THR A 89 12.98 -2.99 -14.99
CA THR A 89 13.09 -1.66 -14.36
C THR A 89 13.36 -1.77 -12.86
N GLY A 90 14.44 -1.13 -12.41
CA GLY A 90 14.86 -1.14 -11.01
C GLY A 90 15.57 -2.42 -10.53
N LEU A 91 15.97 -3.32 -11.44
CA LEU A 91 16.78 -4.49 -11.13
C LEU A 91 18.07 -4.09 -10.39
N LYS A 92 18.34 -4.78 -9.29
CA LYS A 92 19.61 -4.71 -8.56
C LYS A 92 20.15 -6.10 -8.29
N VAL A 93 21.47 -6.24 -8.36
CA VAL A 93 22.20 -7.45 -7.95
C VAL A 93 23.25 -7.05 -6.92
N ASP A 94 23.15 -7.61 -5.71
CA ASP A 94 23.93 -7.23 -4.53
C ASP A 94 23.87 -5.72 -4.24
N GLY A 95 22.68 -5.13 -4.42
CA GLY A 95 22.44 -3.69 -4.23
C GLY A 95 22.91 -2.80 -5.38
N VAL A 96 23.66 -3.34 -6.35
CA VAL A 96 24.11 -2.59 -7.54
C VAL A 96 23.03 -2.60 -8.61
N ALA A 97 22.62 -1.43 -9.08
CA ALA A 97 21.63 -1.30 -10.14
C ALA A 97 22.16 -1.86 -11.48
N ILE A 98 21.33 -2.63 -12.17
CA ILE A 98 21.61 -3.18 -13.49
C ILE A 98 20.63 -2.58 -14.50
N LEU A 99 21.16 -1.78 -15.42
CA LEU A 99 20.37 -1.22 -16.53
C LEU A 99 20.20 -2.27 -17.63
N ALA A 100 19.23 -3.16 -17.44
CA ALA A 100 19.00 -4.27 -18.37
C ALA A 100 18.78 -3.80 -19.81
N ASP A 101 18.12 -2.66 -20.02
CA ASP A 101 17.78 -2.15 -21.36
C ASP A 101 18.99 -1.70 -22.18
N SER A 102 20.10 -1.35 -21.54
CA SER A 102 21.35 -0.99 -22.21
C SER A 102 22.29 -2.18 -22.40
N LEU A 103 21.97 -3.37 -21.88
CA LEU A 103 22.85 -4.53 -22.01
C LEU A 103 22.83 -5.08 -23.44
N PRO A 104 23.99 -5.46 -24.00
CA PRO A 104 24.09 -6.08 -25.32
C PRO A 104 23.38 -7.44 -25.32
N SER A 105 22.75 -7.80 -26.44
CA SER A 105 22.19 -9.14 -26.64
C SER A 105 23.26 -10.10 -27.16
N GLN A 106 23.51 -11.21 -26.47
CA GLN A 106 24.53 -12.20 -26.79
C GLN A 106 24.04 -13.62 -26.47
N LEU A 107 24.51 -14.62 -27.22
CA LEU A 107 24.23 -16.02 -26.90
C LEU A 107 24.94 -16.43 -25.61
N MET A 108 24.29 -17.29 -24.84
CA MET A 108 24.87 -17.89 -23.64
C MET A 108 26.00 -18.86 -24.04
N PRO A 109 27.26 -18.63 -23.62
CA PRO A 109 28.32 -19.61 -23.83
C PRO A 109 28.08 -20.88 -23.02
N SER A 110 28.72 -21.98 -23.42
CA SER A 110 28.73 -23.18 -22.57
C SER A 110 29.66 -22.97 -21.37
N CYS A 111 29.37 -23.67 -20.28
CA CYS A 111 30.19 -23.67 -19.08
C CYS A 111 31.13 -24.89 -19.13
N VAL A 112 32.46 -24.66 -19.15
CA VAL A 112 33.47 -25.71 -19.24
C VAL A 112 34.49 -25.51 -18.11
N SER A 113 34.60 -26.50 -17.22
CA SER A 113 35.56 -26.49 -16.11
C SER A 113 35.49 -25.23 -15.21
N GLY A 114 34.29 -24.68 -15.01
CA GLY A 114 34.07 -23.51 -14.15
C GLY A 114 34.31 -22.14 -14.81
N ALA A 115 34.53 -22.10 -16.12
CA ALA A 115 34.58 -20.87 -16.90
C ALA A 115 33.75 -20.96 -18.19
N PHE A 116 33.27 -19.82 -18.67
CA PHE A 116 32.60 -19.78 -19.97
C PHE A 116 33.56 -20.17 -21.10
N SER A 117 33.07 -20.93 -22.07
CA SER A 117 33.83 -21.31 -23.28
C SER A 117 34.31 -20.10 -24.07
N GLU A 118 33.57 -18.99 -24.00
CA GLU A 118 33.94 -17.68 -24.52
C GLU A 118 33.87 -16.67 -23.38
N SER A 119 34.93 -15.85 -23.21
CA SER A 119 34.98 -14.86 -22.14
C SER A 119 33.87 -13.81 -22.26
N ARG A 120 33.18 -13.55 -21.15
CA ARG A 120 32.15 -12.51 -21.00
C ARG A 120 32.55 -11.61 -19.83
N PRO A 121 33.28 -10.50 -20.07
CA PRO A 121 33.69 -9.60 -19.00
C PRO A 121 32.56 -8.68 -18.52
N GLU A 122 31.49 -8.54 -19.31
CA GLU A 122 30.38 -7.65 -19.04
C GLU A 122 29.05 -8.41 -18.99
N ASN A 123 28.10 -7.85 -18.24
CA ASN A 123 26.73 -8.34 -18.18
C ASN A 123 26.07 -8.24 -19.56
N PHE A 124 25.19 -9.18 -19.88
CA PHE A 124 24.53 -9.22 -21.19
C PHE A 124 23.10 -9.73 -21.06
N ARG A 125 22.33 -9.59 -22.14
CA ARG A 125 21.03 -10.24 -22.30
C ARG A 125 21.14 -11.40 -23.26
N THR A 126 20.40 -12.46 -23.02
CA THR A 126 20.26 -13.54 -23.99
C THR A 126 19.14 -13.23 -25.00
N PRO A 127 19.08 -13.91 -26.17
CA PRO A 127 18.01 -13.69 -27.14
C PRO A 127 16.59 -14.02 -26.62
N ASN A 128 16.48 -14.86 -25.60
CA ASN A 128 15.22 -15.12 -24.88
C ASN A 128 14.93 -14.09 -23.76
N GLY A 129 15.67 -12.97 -23.72
CA GLY A 129 15.42 -11.84 -22.83
C GLY A 129 15.95 -11.99 -21.39
N GLN A 130 16.65 -13.07 -21.04
CA GLN A 130 17.21 -13.19 -19.69
C GLN A 130 18.36 -12.21 -19.51
N VAL A 131 18.47 -11.62 -18.32
CA VAL A 131 19.67 -10.86 -17.92
C VAL A 131 20.66 -11.82 -17.31
N VAL A 132 21.92 -11.72 -17.75
CA VAL A 132 23.03 -12.53 -17.26
C VAL A 132 24.03 -11.60 -16.61
N VAL A 133 24.20 -11.75 -15.30
CA VAL A 133 25.24 -11.05 -14.54
C VAL A 133 26.44 -11.97 -14.38
N VAL A 134 27.61 -11.51 -14.79
CA VAL A 134 28.85 -12.30 -14.84
C VAL A 134 29.85 -11.83 -13.78
N GLY A 135 30.96 -12.56 -13.62
CA GLY A 135 32.03 -12.20 -12.68
C GLY A 135 31.66 -12.38 -11.21
N LYS A 136 30.63 -13.17 -10.91
CA LYS A 136 30.28 -13.56 -9.54
C LYS A 136 31.07 -14.79 -9.12
N THR A 137 31.23 -15.01 -7.81
CA THR A 137 31.91 -16.21 -7.29
C THR A 137 31.01 -17.44 -7.45
N PRO A 138 31.45 -18.51 -8.16
CA PRO A 138 30.66 -19.72 -8.33
C PRO A 138 30.18 -20.30 -7.00
N GLY A 139 28.90 -20.71 -6.93
CA GLY A 139 28.30 -21.28 -5.72
C GLY A 139 27.97 -20.27 -4.60
N ALA A 140 28.37 -19.01 -4.73
CA ALA A 140 27.96 -17.97 -3.78
C ALA A 140 26.47 -17.65 -3.90
N ALA A 141 25.87 -17.16 -2.82
CA ALA A 141 24.53 -16.58 -2.86
C ALA A 141 24.62 -15.09 -3.19
N VAL A 142 23.87 -14.63 -4.18
CA VAL A 142 23.71 -13.21 -4.52
C VAL A 142 22.29 -12.77 -4.24
N ALA A 143 22.12 -11.51 -3.85
CA ALA A 143 20.80 -10.91 -3.66
C ALA A 143 20.33 -10.28 -4.97
N ILE A 144 19.19 -10.73 -5.48
CA ILE A 144 18.52 -10.11 -6.63
C ILE A 144 17.29 -9.39 -6.12
N ALA A 145 17.31 -8.06 -6.23
CA ALA A 145 16.15 -7.23 -5.94
C ALA A 145 15.53 -6.76 -7.25
N LEU A 146 14.24 -7.06 -7.42
CA LEU A 146 13.45 -6.53 -8.52
C LEU A 146 12.16 -5.93 -7.95
N PRO A 147 11.82 -4.67 -8.29
CA PRO A 147 10.54 -4.10 -7.92
C PRO A 147 9.40 -4.93 -8.52
N ASN A 148 8.43 -5.29 -7.68
CA ASN A 148 7.18 -5.89 -8.12
C ASN A 148 6.03 -4.97 -7.72
N GLU A 149 5.05 -4.86 -8.62
CA GLU A 149 3.80 -4.18 -8.30
C GLU A 149 3.15 -4.86 -7.11
N SER A 150 2.80 -4.05 -6.12
CA SER A 150 2.09 -4.48 -4.93
C SER A 150 0.65 -4.03 -5.04
N THR A 151 -0.28 -4.97 -5.00
CA THR A 151 -1.70 -4.65 -4.86
C THR A 151 -2.22 -5.14 -3.51
N ARG A 152 -3.21 -4.43 -2.97
CA ARG A 152 -3.87 -4.77 -1.71
C ARG A 152 -5.37 -4.68 -1.89
N ASN A 153 -6.07 -5.77 -1.58
CA ASN A 153 -7.51 -5.78 -1.47
C ASN A 153 -7.90 -5.38 -0.04
N ILE A 154 -8.70 -4.34 0.09
CA ILE A 154 -9.23 -3.88 1.37
C ILE A 154 -10.75 -3.97 1.39
N SER A 155 -11.29 -4.40 2.52
CA SER A 155 -12.74 -4.52 2.71
C SER A 155 -13.33 -3.16 3.06
N VAL A 156 -14.44 -2.83 2.41
CA VAL A 156 -15.27 -1.67 2.73
C VAL A 156 -16.29 -2.10 3.77
N ASN A 157 -16.38 -1.35 4.87
CA ASN A 157 -17.32 -1.68 5.94
C ASN A 157 -18.79 -1.42 5.54
N GLY A 158 -19.71 -1.74 6.45
CA GLY A 158 -21.15 -1.52 6.25
C GLY A 158 -21.57 -0.05 6.15
N CYS A 159 -20.68 0.90 6.42
CA CYS A 159 -20.91 2.34 6.27
C CYS A 159 -20.23 2.92 5.03
N GLY A 160 -19.66 2.10 4.14
CA GLY A 160 -19.13 2.59 2.86
C GLY A 160 -17.75 3.22 2.93
N PHE A 161 -16.89 2.84 3.88
CA PHE A 161 -15.48 3.22 3.82
C PHE A 161 -14.53 2.07 4.16
N ALA A 162 -13.36 2.09 3.52
CA ALA A 162 -12.23 1.21 3.81
C ALA A 162 -11.08 2.02 4.43
N VAL A 163 -10.20 1.31 5.13
CA VAL A 163 -9.10 1.91 5.89
C VAL A 163 -7.77 1.34 5.43
N LEU A 164 -6.87 2.22 5.00
CA LEU A 164 -5.49 1.91 4.70
C LEU A 164 -4.61 2.58 5.76
N ARG A 165 -4.09 1.78 6.69
CA ARG A 165 -3.26 2.25 7.80
C ARG A 165 -1.83 1.71 7.67
N SER A 166 -0.86 2.55 8.02
CA SER A 166 0.53 2.13 8.21
C SER A 166 0.68 1.14 9.36
N THR A 167 1.42 0.06 9.17
CA THR A 167 1.84 -0.85 10.25
C THR A 167 3.36 -0.88 10.34
N THR A 168 3.91 -1.39 11.45
CA THR A 168 5.36 -1.53 11.63
C THR A 168 6.00 -2.44 10.58
N SER A 169 5.25 -3.42 10.08
CA SER A 169 5.69 -4.36 9.04
C SER A 169 5.30 -3.93 7.62
N THR A 170 4.47 -2.89 7.46
CA THR A 170 3.97 -2.44 6.15
C THR A 170 3.69 -0.95 6.22
N PRO A 171 4.72 -0.11 5.99
CA PRO A 171 4.52 1.33 5.96
C PRO A 171 3.53 1.70 4.85
N LEU A 172 2.83 2.80 5.05
CA LEU A 172 1.99 3.39 4.01
C LEU A 172 2.91 3.88 2.87
N PRO A 173 2.64 3.55 1.59
CA PRO A 173 3.43 4.08 0.49
C PRO A 173 3.17 5.58 0.33
N ASP A 174 4.16 6.33 -0.18
CA ASP A 174 4.00 7.77 -0.45
C ASP A 174 2.92 8.04 -1.51
N THR A 175 2.79 7.12 -2.46
CA THR A 175 1.80 7.16 -3.54
C THR A 175 1.07 5.82 -3.66
N PHE A 176 -0.21 5.87 -4.01
CA PHE A 176 -1.00 4.68 -4.34
C PHE A 176 -2.06 5.02 -5.37
N LYS A 177 -2.57 4.00 -6.09
CA LYS A 177 -3.70 4.15 -7.00
C LYS A 177 -4.97 3.55 -6.41
N PHE A 178 -6.08 4.25 -6.64
CA PHE A 178 -7.43 3.78 -6.39
C PHE A 178 -8.33 4.20 -7.56
N ALA A 179 -9.09 3.24 -8.11
CA ALA A 179 -9.99 3.46 -9.25
C ALA A 179 -9.31 4.19 -10.43
N SER A 180 -8.08 3.77 -10.79
CA SER A 180 -7.23 4.37 -11.84
C SER A 180 -6.71 5.80 -11.57
N THR A 181 -6.96 6.36 -10.39
CA THR A 181 -6.45 7.68 -9.99
C THR A 181 -5.25 7.51 -9.08
N ASP A 182 -4.16 8.22 -9.37
CA ASP A 182 -2.98 8.32 -8.52
C ASP A 182 -3.22 9.29 -7.35
N TYR A 183 -2.93 8.85 -6.13
CA TYR A 183 -3.00 9.65 -4.91
C TYR A 183 -1.61 9.74 -4.28
N THR A 184 -1.24 10.93 -3.83
CA THR A 184 -0.07 11.15 -2.99
C THR A 184 -0.52 11.38 -1.55
N VAL A 185 -0.04 10.59 -0.60
CA VAL A 185 -0.52 10.64 0.80
C VAL A 185 -0.31 12.02 1.42
N SER A 186 0.79 12.69 1.11
CA SER A 186 1.09 14.03 1.63
C SER A 186 0.09 15.09 1.15
N SER A 187 -0.48 14.95 -0.05
CA SER A 187 -1.43 15.90 -0.64
C SER A 187 -2.89 15.61 -0.30
N LEU A 188 -3.21 14.46 0.29
CA LEU A 188 -4.58 14.13 0.69
C LEU A 188 -5.13 15.15 1.70
N PRO A 189 -6.42 15.55 1.59
CA PRO A 189 -7.09 16.35 2.62
C PRO A 189 -7.05 15.62 3.97
N ASP A 190 -6.71 16.36 5.03
CA ASP A 190 -6.76 15.84 6.39
C ASP A 190 -8.10 16.18 7.04
N ALA A 191 -8.81 15.14 7.48
CA ALA A 191 -10.11 15.26 8.15
C ALA A 191 -9.99 15.55 9.65
N GLY A 192 -8.78 15.50 10.21
CA GLY A 192 -8.48 15.76 11.63
C GLY A 192 -8.94 14.66 12.58
N GLU A 193 -10.18 14.19 12.43
CA GLU A 193 -10.76 13.09 13.20
C GLU A 193 -11.45 12.09 12.25
N PRO A 194 -11.42 10.78 12.56
CA PRO A 194 -11.90 9.74 11.67
C PRO A 194 -13.42 9.56 11.70
N PRO A 195 -14.04 9.06 10.61
CA PRO A 195 -15.41 8.59 10.64
C PRO A 195 -15.51 7.32 11.49
N VAL A 196 -16.68 7.09 12.08
CA VAL A 196 -17.00 5.88 12.86
C VAL A 196 -18.16 5.16 12.21
N CYS A 197 -18.02 3.85 12.02
CA CYS A 197 -19.11 2.99 11.62
C CYS A 197 -19.58 2.17 12.83
N ARG A 198 -20.88 2.24 13.17
CA ARG A 198 -21.48 1.37 14.18
C ARG A 198 -22.57 0.53 13.56
N THR A 199 -22.63 -0.74 13.94
CA THR A 199 -23.69 -1.65 13.53
C THR A 199 -24.56 -1.99 14.74
N SER A 200 -25.87 -1.75 14.62
CA SER A 200 -26.87 -2.11 15.63
C SER A 200 -28.07 -2.75 14.94
N ASN A 201 -28.53 -3.89 15.44
CA ASN A 201 -29.64 -4.66 14.87
C ASN A 201 -29.47 -4.94 13.35
N GLY A 202 -28.25 -5.21 12.89
CA GLY A 202 -27.94 -5.47 11.49
C GLY A 202 -27.88 -4.22 10.59
N VAL A 203 -28.19 -3.03 11.12
CA VAL A 203 -28.11 -1.77 10.38
C VAL A 203 -26.79 -1.07 10.70
N SER A 204 -26.06 -0.70 9.66
CA SER A 204 -24.81 0.07 9.80
C SER A 204 -25.08 1.57 9.66
N THR A 205 -24.61 2.35 10.62
CA THR A 205 -24.77 3.81 10.69
C THR A 205 -23.40 4.46 10.79
N GLY A 206 -23.12 5.36 9.85
CA GLY A 206 -21.92 6.18 9.83
C GLY A 206 -22.09 7.42 10.72
N TYR A 207 -21.03 7.78 11.44
CA TYR A 207 -20.93 8.99 12.25
C TYR A 207 -19.67 9.75 11.84
N VAL A 208 -19.81 11.04 11.63
CA VAL A 208 -18.70 11.96 11.37
C VAL A 208 -18.63 13.02 12.46
N PRO A 209 -17.45 13.55 12.78
CA PRO A 209 -17.31 14.72 13.62
C PRO A 209 -18.14 15.90 13.10
N SER A 210 -18.74 16.68 14.00
CA SER A 210 -19.50 17.88 13.63
C SER A 210 -18.64 18.98 13.01
N SER A 211 -17.31 18.87 13.12
CA SER A 211 -16.34 19.79 12.53
C SER A 211 -16.02 19.46 11.06
N TRP A 212 -16.54 18.36 10.51
CA TRP A 212 -16.37 18.06 9.10
C TRP A 212 -17.18 19.05 8.24
N PRO A 213 -16.58 19.61 7.17
CA PRO A 213 -17.26 20.50 6.23
C PRO A 213 -18.19 19.74 5.28
#